data_AF-A0AAV4HNC3-F1
#
_entry.id   AF-A0AAV4HNC3-F1
#
_cell.length_a   1.000
_cell.length_b   1.000
_cell.length_c   1.000
_cell.angle_alpha   90.00
_cell.angle_beta   90.00
_cell.angle_gamma   90.00
#
_symmetry.space_group_name_H-M   'P 1'
#
loop_
_entity.id
_entity.type
_entity.pdbx_description
1 polymer ?
#
loop_
_entity_poly.entity_id
_entity_poly.type
_entity_poly.pdbx_seq_one_letter_code
_entity_poly.pdbx_strand_id
1 'polypeptide(L)'
;MYYQYIVESIPVSAKTIAKESRCDKIISKVITFVTNDEWPTSTDPDRFYHTRKHELVVQQNCLLWGHRSVLPQKLRQHILQTLPQCHLGIAKMKALARNYFW
;
A
#
# COMPACT_ATOMS: atom_id res chain seq x y z
N MET A 1 4.34 18.81 17.82
CA MET A 1 5.58 18.34 17.17
C MET A 1 5.75 16.81 17.12
N TYR A 2 5.03 16.01 17.94
CA TYR A 2 5.13 14.53 17.91
C TYR A 2 4.57 13.88 16.63
N TYR A 3 3.50 14.45 16.08
CA TYR A 3 2.83 13.94 14.87
C TYR A 3 3.69 14.11 13.61
N GLN A 4 4.42 15.22 13.51
CA GLN A 4 5.33 15.51 12.39
C GLN A 4 6.48 14.50 12.33
N TYR A 5 7.09 14.19 13.47
CA TYR A 5 8.19 13.23 13.58
C TYR A 5 7.76 11.79 13.22
N ILE A 6 6.52 11.43 13.57
CA ILE A 6 5.93 10.14 13.19
C ILE A 6 5.71 10.04 11.67
N VAL A 7 5.21 11.10 11.04
CA VAL A 7 5.01 11.14 9.59
C VAL A 7 6.35 11.09 8.84
N GLU A 8 7.39 11.75 9.36
CA GLU A 8 8.76 11.67 8.83
C GLU A 8 9.40 10.29 9.00
N SER A 9 9.00 9.53 10.02
CA SER A 9 9.55 8.20 10.31
C SER A 9 9.08 7.09 9.38
N ILE A 10 8.04 7.33 8.58
CA ILE A 10 7.61 6.43 7.50
C ILE A 10 8.03 7.09 6.18
N PRO A 11 9.21 6.76 5.64
CA PRO A 11 9.78 7.46 4.47
C PRO A 11 9.14 6.99 3.15
N VAL A 12 7.82 6.78 3.14
CA VAL A 12 7.11 6.26 1.98
C VAL A 12 6.06 7.27 1.55
N SER A 13 6.46 8.10 0.59
CA SER A 13 5.56 9.08 -0.03
C SER A 13 4.58 8.41 -0.99
N ALA A 14 3.40 9.01 -1.21
CA ALA A 14 2.45 8.55 -2.21
C ALA A 14 3.07 8.45 -3.62
N LYS A 15 4.02 9.33 -3.97
CA LYS A 15 4.77 9.26 -5.24
C LYS A 15 5.63 7.99 -5.33
N THR A 16 6.26 7.60 -4.23
CA THR A 16 7.04 6.36 -4.14
C THR A 16 6.12 5.15 -4.27
N ILE A 17 4.96 5.16 -3.60
CA ILE A 17 3.94 4.11 -3.71
C ILE A 17 3.49 3.98 -5.16
N ALA A 18 3.03 5.06 -5.79
CA ALA A 18 2.60 5.05 -7.18
C ALA A 18 3.69 4.51 -8.13
N LYS A 19 4.96 4.90 -7.91
CA LYS A 19 6.08 4.41 -8.72
C LYS A 19 6.25 2.90 -8.58
N GLU A 20 6.31 2.39 -7.35
CA GLU A 20 6.54 0.98 -7.08
C GLU A 20 5.30 0.11 -7.38
N SER A 21 4.08 0.66 -7.25
CA SER A 21 2.82 0.01 -7.64
C SER A 21 2.76 -0.30 -9.13
N ARG A 22 3.36 0.56 -9.97
CA ARG A 22 3.49 0.27 -11.41
C ARG A 22 4.46 -0.87 -11.71
N CYS A 23 5.48 -1.03 -10.88
CA CYS A 23 6.48 -2.10 -11.02
C CYS A 23 5.99 -3.43 -10.43
N ASP A 24 5.00 -3.40 -9.53
CA ASP A 24 4.37 -4.57 -8.94
C ASP A 24 3.35 -5.18 -9.91
N LYS A 25 3.64 -6.41 -10.37
CA LYS A 25 2.81 -7.11 -11.37
C LYS A 25 1.37 -7.33 -10.92
N ILE A 26 1.13 -7.49 -9.62
CA ILE A 26 -0.20 -7.76 -9.09
C ILE A 26 -0.94 -6.44 -8.90
N ILE A 27 -0.31 -5.47 -8.22
CA ILE A 27 -0.97 -4.18 -7.95
C ILE A 27 -1.24 -3.40 -9.23
N SER A 28 -0.31 -3.40 -10.18
CA SER A 28 -0.50 -2.73 -11.47
C SER A 28 -1.71 -3.30 -12.23
N LYS A 29 -1.87 -4.63 -12.24
CA LYS A 29 -3.06 -5.29 -12.82
C LYS A 29 -4.34 -4.89 -12.11
N VAL A 30 -4.34 -4.94 -10.79
CA VAL A 30 -5.51 -4.57 -9.98
C VAL A 30 -5.88 -3.10 -10.19
N ILE A 31 -4.91 -2.20 -10.31
CA ILE A 31 -5.16 -0.79 -10.67
C ILE A 31 -5.87 -0.70 -12.01
N THR A 32 -5.43 -1.44 -13.03
CA THR A 32 -6.09 -1.47 -14.34
C THR A 32 -7.52 -2.03 -14.23
N PHE A 33 -7.74 -3.11 -13.48
CA PHE A 33 -9.07 -3.69 -13.28
C PHE A 33 -10.03 -2.72 -12.58
N VAL A 34 -9.57 -2.03 -11.53
CA VAL A 34 -10.37 -1.02 -10.82
C VAL A 34 -10.64 0.19 -11.72
N THR A 35 -9.68 0.61 -12.54
CA THR A 35 -9.82 1.80 -13.40
C THR A 35 -10.75 1.56 -14.58
N ASN A 36 -10.68 0.38 -15.19
CA ASN A 36 -11.47 0.02 -16.36
C ASN A 36 -12.79 -0.69 -16.02
N ASP A 37 -13.00 -1.04 -14.75
CA ASP A 37 -14.08 -1.91 -14.25
C ASP A 37 -14.10 -3.31 -14.90
N GLU A 38 -12.94 -3.78 -15.36
CA GLU A 38 -12.76 -5.05 -16.05
C GLU A 38 -12.12 -6.09 -15.12
N TRP A 39 -12.95 -6.91 -14.48
CA TRP A 39 -12.49 -7.94 -13.56
C TRP A 39 -12.52 -9.33 -14.21
N PRO A 40 -11.39 -10.06 -14.23
CA PRO A 40 -11.38 -11.42 -14.74
C PRO A 40 -12.18 -12.36 -13.82
N THR A 41 -12.68 -13.46 -14.37
CA THR A 41 -13.32 -14.57 -13.63
C THR A 41 -12.26 -15.33 -12.80
N SER A 42 -11.76 -14.68 -11.75
CA SER A 42 -10.85 -15.15 -10.69
C SER A 42 -9.66 -16.03 -11.13
N THR A 43 -8.48 -15.41 -11.28
CA THR A 43 -7.18 -16.09 -11.15
C THR A 43 -6.60 -15.91 -9.74
N ASP A 44 -6.00 -16.96 -9.18
CA ASP A 44 -5.65 -17.09 -7.76
C ASP A 44 -4.85 -15.94 -7.09
N PRO A 45 -3.92 -15.19 -7.72
CA PRO A 45 -3.27 -14.07 -7.03
C PRO A 45 -4.19 -12.84 -6.83
N ASP A 46 -5.23 -12.70 -7.65
CA ASP A 46 -6.11 -11.53 -7.65
C ASP A 46 -7.39 -11.76 -6.85
N ARG A 47 -7.67 -13.01 -6.44
CA ARG A 47 -8.90 -13.39 -5.73
C ARG A 47 -9.17 -12.55 -4.48
N PHE A 48 -8.11 -12.19 -3.75
CA PHE A 48 -8.24 -11.33 -2.57
C PHE A 48 -8.78 -9.93 -2.94
N TYR A 49 -8.24 -9.33 -4.00
CA TYR A 49 -8.66 -8.02 -4.50
C TYR A 49 -10.03 -8.08 -5.14
N HIS A 50 -10.29 -9.13 -5.93
CA HIS A 50 -11.58 -9.37 -6.56
C HIS A 50 -12.73 -9.46 -5.55
N THR A 51 -12.50 -10.12 -4.41
CA THR A 51 -13.52 -10.25 -3.34
C THR A 51 -13.88 -8.88 -2.74
N ARG A 52 -12.97 -7.91 -2.81
CA ARG A 52 -13.13 -6.55 -2.26
C ARG A 52 -13.23 -5.49 -3.34
N LYS A 53 -13.52 -5.85 -4.59
CA LYS A 53 -13.46 -4.94 -5.74
C LYS A 53 -14.24 -3.64 -5.55
N HIS A 54 -15.40 -3.70 -4.89
CA HIS A 54 -16.25 -2.53 -4.62
C HIS A 54 -15.70 -1.60 -3.53
N GLU A 55 -14.72 -2.06 -2.75
CA GLU A 55 -14.07 -1.28 -1.68
C GLU A 55 -12.71 -0.72 -2.13
N LEU A 56 -12.27 -1.07 -3.35
CA LEU A 56 -11.00 -0.65 -3.91
C LEU A 56 -11.19 0.63 -4.73
N VAL A 57 -10.30 1.59 -4.52
CA VAL A 57 -10.29 2.86 -5.25
C VAL A 57 -8.87 3.14 -5.71
N VAL A 58 -8.71 3.71 -6.90
CA VAL A 58 -7.43 4.21 -7.39
C VAL A 58 -7.39 5.72 -7.26
N GLN A 59 -6.40 6.25 -6.55
CA GLN A 59 -6.17 7.70 -6.44
C GLN A 59 -4.67 7.98 -6.62
N GLN A 60 -4.33 8.94 -7.49
CA GLN A 60 -2.94 9.30 -7.80
C GLN A 60 -2.07 8.07 -8.16
N ASN A 61 -2.62 7.12 -8.91
CA ASN A 61 -2.00 5.83 -9.27
C ASN A 61 -1.58 4.97 -8.07
N CYS A 62 -2.17 5.22 -6.89
CA CYS A 62 -2.08 4.34 -5.73
C CYS A 62 -3.39 3.57 -5.61
N LEU A 63 -3.30 2.27 -5.36
CA LEU A 63 -4.46 1.46 -5.00
C LEU A 63 -4.76 1.69 -3.52
N LEU A 64 -6.02 1.96 -3.20
CA LEU A 64 -6.51 2.15 -1.84
C LEU A 64 -7.56 1.11 -1.50
N TRP A 65 -7.59 0.73 -0.23
CA TRP A 65 -8.68 0.00 0.39
C TRP A 65 -9.22 0.83 1.57
N GLY A 66 -10.42 1.37 1.42
CA GLY A 66 -10.93 2.41 2.32
C GLY A 66 -9.99 3.63 2.35
N HIS A 67 -9.46 3.96 3.52
CA HIS A 67 -8.49 5.06 3.71
C HIS A 67 -7.02 4.63 3.67
N ARG A 68 -6.73 3.35 3.41
CA ARG A 68 -5.38 2.78 3.48
C ARG A 68 -4.81 2.59 2.09
N SER A 69 -3.53 2.93 1.91
CA SER A 69 -2.82 2.66 0.65
C SER A 69 -2.33 1.21 0.64
N VAL A 70 -2.62 0.48 -0.43
CA VAL A 70 -2.07 -0.86 -0.64
C VAL A 70 -0.59 -0.75 -0.96
N LEU A 71 0.26 -1.38 -0.14
CA LEU A 71 1.70 -1.31 -0.35
C LEU A 71 2.18 -2.35 -1.36
N PRO A 72 2.98 -1.94 -2.37
CA PRO A 72 3.79 -2.84 -3.19
C PRO A 72 4.71 -3.72 -2.36
N GLN A 73 4.92 -4.97 -2.81
CA GLN A 73 5.73 -5.94 -2.09
C GLN A 73 7.14 -5.40 -1.74
N LYS A 74 7.75 -4.67 -2.67
CA LYS A 74 9.06 -4.06 -2.49
C LYS A 74 9.09 -3.00 -1.39
N LEU A 75 8.03 -2.20 -1.26
CA LEU A 75 7.92 -1.21 -0.19
C LEU A 75 7.61 -1.86 1.17
N ARG A 76 6.88 -2.97 1.20
CA ARG A 76 6.70 -3.74 2.45
C ARG A 76 8.04 -4.22 2.99
N GLN A 77 8.90 -4.76 2.13
CA GLN A 77 10.26 -5.18 2.52
C GLN A 77 11.10 -4.01 3.01
N HIS A 78 11.07 -2.89 2.28
CA HIS A 78 11.80 -1.69 2.67
C HIS A 78 11.38 -1.18 4.06
N ILE A 79 10.07 -1.02 4.30
CA ILE A 79 9.55 -0.60 5.60
C ILE A 79 9.98 -1.58 6.68
N LEU A 80 9.87 -2.90 6.45
CA LEU A 80 10.27 -3.92 7.42
C LEU A 80 11.76 -3.85 7.78
N GLN A 81 12.63 -3.50 6.83
CA GLN A 81 14.07 -3.33 7.04
C GLN A 81 14.43 -2.00 7.71
N THR A 82 13.65 -0.94 7.50
CA THR A 82 13.89 0.38 8.10
C THR A 82 13.30 0.50 9.51
N LEU A 83 12.28 -0.30 9.85
CA LEU A 83 11.64 -0.35 11.19
C LEU A 83 12.62 -0.42 12.37
N PRO A 84 13.69 -1.25 12.35
CA PRO A 84 14.63 -1.35 13.47
C PRO A 84 15.50 -0.10 13.68
N GLN A 85 15.65 0.75 12.65
CA GLN A 85 16.53 1.92 12.67
C GLN A 85 15.84 3.16 13.26
N CYS A 86 14.55 3.07 13.57
CA CYS A 86 13.78 4.20 14.02
C CYS A 86 13.66 4.25 15.55
N HIS A 87 13.86 5.44 16.10
CA HIS A 87 13.80 5.70 17.54
C HIS A 87 12.40 5.51 18.16
N LEU A 88 11.34 5.43 17.34
CA LEU A 88 9.95 5.28 17.80
C LEU A 88 9.63 3.88 18.35
N GLY A 89 10.52 2.91 18.22
CA GLY A 89 10.30 1.54 18.66
C GLY A 89 9.41 0.76 17.70
N ILE A 90 9.78 -0.50 17.44
CA ILE A 90 9.17 -1.37 16.42
C ILE A 90 7.65 -1.48 16.56
N ALA A 91 7.12 -1.52 17.80
CA ALA A 91 5.69 -1.66 18.06
C ALA A 91 4.88 -0.43 17.57
N LYS A 92 5.35 0.79 17.86
CA LYS A 92 4.65 2.02 17.46
C LYS A 92 4.65 2.18 15.94
N MET A 93 5.77 1.92 15.28
CA MET A 93 5.82 2.00 13.83
C MET A 93 4.99 0.91 13.14
N LYS A 94 4.94 -0.32 13.68
CA LYS A 94 4.02 -1.35 13.17
C LYS A 94 2.56 -0.91 13.29
N ALA A 95 2.19 -0.27 14.39
CA ALA A 95 0.84 0.26 14.58
C ALA A 95 0.51 1.37 13.56
N LEU A 96 1.45 2.29 13.32
CA LEU A 96 1.30 3.34 12.32
C LEU A 96 1.21 2.78 10.90
N ALA A 97 2.11 1.89 10.52
CA ALA A 97 2.10 1.25 9.22
C ALA A 97 0.76 0.52 8.97
N ARG A 98 0.22 -0.18 9.97
CA ARG A 98 -1.10 -0.82 9.87
C ARG A 98 -2.25 0.17 9.73
N ASN A 99 -2.15 1.38 10.29
CA ASN A 99 -3.20 2.39 10.18
C ASN A 99 -3.26 3.03 8.79
N TYR A 100 -2.10 3.23 8.15
CA TYR A 100 -2.01 3.90 6.84
C TYR A 100 -1.95 2.95 5.65
N PHE A 101 -1.48 1.72 5.87
CA PHE A 101 -1.25 0.77 4.80
C PHE A 101 -2.03 -0.52 4.98
N TRP A 102 -2.29 -1.14 3.84
CA TRP A 102 -2.83 -2.48 3.74
C TRP A 102 -1.84 -3.42 3.04
#